data_AF-D7MLU5-F1
#
_entry.id   AF-D7MLU5-F1
#
_cell.length_a   1.000
_cell.length_b   1.000
_cell.length_c   1.000
_cell.angle_alpha   90.00
_cell.angle_beta   90.00
_cell.angle_gamma   90.00
#
_symmetry.space_group_name_H-M   'P 1'
#
loop_
_entity.id
_entity.type
_entity.pdbx_description
1 polymer ?
#
loop_
_entity_poly.entity_id
_entity_poly.type
_entity_poly.pdbx_seq_one_letter_code
_entity_poly.pdbx_strand_id
1 'polypeptide(L)'
;MTISVENPVFVHEDSTTQKKTGELRMDSGIPMSKISSNDEVFLAPEMNAFGRQFRDYTDTNSERQKSVEHFYKTQHINQSLDFVKKMRSEYGKLDKMVMNIWECCELLNEVVDESDPDLDEPQIQHLLQSAEAIRKDYPNEDWLHLTALIHDLGKVLTLPQFGGLPQWAVVGDTFPVGCAFDESNVHHKYFMENADFNNPKYNTKTGIYSEGCGLENVLMSWGHDDYMYLVAKENGSTLPSSGLFIIRYHSFYPLHKAGAYTHLMNEEDKENLKWLHVFNKYDLYSKSKVHVDVEKVKPYYMSLIKKYFPENLRW
;
A
#
# COMPACT_ATOMS: atom_id res chain seq x y z
N MET A 1 56.28 -42.42 -27.22
CA MET A 1 56.38 -41.42 -26.15
C MET A 1 54.96 -41.15 -25.70
N THR A 2 54.53 -41.91 -24.70
CA THR A 2 53.13 -42.00 -24.26
C THR A 2 53.14 -41.52 -22.82
N ILE A 3 52.58 -40.33 -22.58
CA ILE A 3 52.59 -39.70 -21.26
C ILE A 3 51.20 -39.88 -20.67
N SER A 4 51.15 -40.62 -19.56
CA SER A 4 49.98 -40.82 -18.72
C SER A 4 49.53 -39.50 -18.09
N VAL A 5 48.23 -39.22 -18.13
CA VAL A 5 47.61 -38.10 -17.43
C VAL A 5 47.00 -38.63 -16.14
N GLU A 6 47.53 -38.17 -15.01
CA GLU A 6 47.00 -38.42 -13.67
C GLU A 6 45.66 -37.69 -13.48
N ASN A 7 44.69 -38.37 -12.88
CA ASN A 7 43.44 -37.76 -12.40
C ASN A 7 43.71 -37.01 -11.08
N PRO A 8 43.28 -35.75 -10.92
CA PRO A 8 43.23 -35.12 -9.61
C PRO A 8 42.00 -35.61 -8.81
N VAL A 9 42.27 -35.97 -7.57
CA VAL A 9 41.32 -36.33 -6.51
C VAL A 9 40.54 -35.08 -6.09
N PHE A 10 39.20 -35.17 -6.07
CA PHE A 10 38.34 -34.18 -5.42
C PHE A 10 38.37 -34.40 -3.91
N VAL A 11 38.94 -33.45 -3.17
CA VAL A 11 38.75 -33.32 -1.73
C VAL A 11 37.60 -32.35 -1.51
N HIS A 12 36.56 -32.82 -0.81
CA HIS A 12 35.46 -31.99 -0.31
C HIS A 12 35.99 -31.09 0.81
N GLU A 13 35.93 -29.78 0.63
CA GLU A 13 35.90 -28.80 1.72
C GLU A 13 34.63 -27.95 1.59
N ASP A 14 33.77 -28.07 2.59
CA ASP A 14 32.60 -27.23 2.81
C ASP A 14 33.03 -25.78 3.01
N SER A 15 32.54 -24.88 2.16
CA SER A 15 32.44 -23.47 2.52
C SER A 15 31.07 -22.93 2.12
N THR A 16 30.23 -22.79 3.14
CA THR A 16 28.97 -22.08 3.15
C THR A 16 29.24 -20.62 2.78
N THR A 17 29.10 -20.30 1.50
CA THR A 17 28.97 -18.91 1.03
C THR A 17 27.57 -18.74 0.46
N GLN A 18 26.65 -18.34 1.34
CA GLN A 18 25.35 -17.81 0.93
C GLN A 18 25.59 -16.68 -0.06
N LYS A 19 25.14 -16.89 -1.30
CA LYS A 19 25.00 -15.83 -2.30
C LYS A 19 24.09 -14.75 -1.73
N LYS A 20 24.66 -13.60 -1.36
CA LYS A 20 23.92 -12.34 -1.25
C LYS A 20 23.37 -12.02 -2.64
N THR A 21 22.10 -12.33 -2.88
CA THR A 21 21.38 -11.87 -4.07
C THR A 21 20.99 -10.41 -3.84
N GLY A 22 21.37 -9.57 -4.80
CA GLY A 22 21.23 -8.12 -4.72
C GLY A 22 19.78 -7.67 -4.64
N GLU A 23 19.41 -7.09 -3.50
CA GLU A 23 18.33 -6.13 -3.46
C GLU A 23 18.79 -4.83 -4.12
N LEU A 24 17.91 -4.25 -4.93
CA LEU A 24 17.94 -2.81 -5.19
C LEU A 24 17.83 -2.10 -3.84
N ARG A 25 18.98 -1.74 -3.25
CA ARG A 25 19.04 -0.67 -2.26
C ARG A 25 18.57 0.59 -2.98
N MET A 26 17.28 0.87 -2.91
CA MET A 26 16.79 2.22 -3.20
C MET A 26 17.28 3.09 -2.06
N ASP A 27 18.37 3.82 -2.33
CA ASP A 27 18.87 4.86 -1.45
C ASP A 27 17.83 5.98 -1.44
N SER A 28 16.87 5.91 -0.52
CA SER A 28 15.81 6.91 -0.38
C SER A 28 16.38 8.29 -0.01
N GLY A 29 17.68 8.37 0.32
CA GLY A 29 18.34 9.57 0.82
C GLY A 29 17.83 10.00 2.21
N ILE A 30 16.89 9.24 2.79
CA ILE A 30 16.33 9.47 4.13
C ILE A 30 17.17 8.62 5.10
N PRO A 31 18.03 9.24 5.92
CA PRO A 31 18.85 8.50 6.86
C PRO A 31 17.96 7.86 7.94
N MET A 32 18.13 6.56 8.17
CA MET A 32 17.64 5.95 9.40
C MET A 32 18.25 6.67 10.60
N SER A 33 17.47 6.91 11.65
CA SER A 33 18.01 7.51 12.86
C SER A 33 19.15 6.65 13.41
N LYS A 34 20.26 7.26 13.85
CA LYS A 34 21.41 6.52 14.40
C LYS A 34 21.00 5.87 15.71
N ILE A 35 20.57 4.60 15.65
CA ILE A 35 20.25 3.79 16.83
C ILE A 35 21.53 3.48 17.61
N SER A 36 21.50 3.67 18.93
CA SER A 36 22.55 3.18 19.83
C SER A 36 22.58 1.65 19.77
N SER A 37 23.77 1.09 19.63
CA SER A 37 24.08 -0.26 19.15
C SER A 37 23.57 -1.47 19.99
N ASN A 38 22.33 -1.50 20.44
CA ASN A 38 21.73 -2.66 21.13
C ASN A 38 20.22 -2.89 20.91
N ASP A 39 19.51 -2.07 20.13
CA ASP A 39 18.08 -2.30 19.81
C ASP A 39 17.86 -2.73 18.35
N GLU A 40 16.94 -3.68 18.19
CA GLU A 40 16.65 -4.47 16.99
C GLU A 40 16.03 -3.64 15.84
N VAL A 41 16.80 -3.46 14.77
CA VAL A 41 16.31 -2.97 13.46
C VAL A 41 15.23 -3.93 12.94
N PHE A 42 14.18 -3.42 12.30
CA PHE A 42 13.19 -4.27 11.63
C PHE A 42 13.84 -5.06 10.47
N LEU A 43 13.85 -6.39 10.64
CA LEU A 43 14.28 -7.35 9.64
C LEU A 43 13.06 -7.85 8.87
N ALA A 44 12.96 -7.49 7.59
CA ALA A 44 11.91 -7.99 6.71
C ALA A 44 12.04 -9.52 6.56
N PRO A 45 10.96 -10.30 6.74
CA PRO A 45 10.99 -11.74 6.53
C PRO A 45 11.19 -12.08 5.05
N GLU A 46 11.83 -13.23 4.77
CA GLU A 46 12.04 -13.72 3.40
C GLU A 46 10.76 -14.25 2.74
N MET A 47 9.75 -14.64 3.54
CA MET A 47 8.48 -15.21 3.10
C MET A 47 7.31 -14.60 3.88
N ASN A 48 6.12 -14.59 3.27
CA ASN A 48 4.89 -14.12 3.90
C ASN A 48 4.39 -15.08 4.99
N ALA A 49 3.28 -14.72 5.66
CA ALA A 49 2.69 -15.51 6.74
C ALA A 49 2.24 -16.93 6.32
N PHE A 50 2.24 -17.24 5.02
CA PHE A 50 1.90 -18.53 4.43
C PHE A 50 3.10 -19.30 3.88
N GLY A 51 4.33 -18.81 4.09
CA GLY A 51 5.55 -19.44 3.57
C GLY A 51 5.73 -19.29 2.05
N ARG A 52 5.15 -18.26 1.44
CA ARG A 52 5.26 -17.94 0.01
C ARG A 52 6.03 -16.63 -0.19
N GLN A 53 6.41 -16.33 -1.43
CA GLN A 53 6.92 -14.99 -1.75
C GLN A 53 5.79 -13.95 -1.60
N PHE A 54 6.14 -12.78 -1.07
CA PHE A 54 5.22 -11.64 -0.98
C PHE A 54 4.73 -11.23 -2.37
N ARG A 55 3.44 -10.90 -2.49
CA ARG A 55 2.81 -10.46 -3.75
C ARG A 55 3.03 -11.42 -4.93
N ASP A 56 3.06 -12.73 -4.67
CA ASP A 56 3.13 -13.73 -5.73
C ASP A 56 1.74 -13.92 -6.37
N TYR A 57 1.61 -13.57 -7.65
CA TYR A 57 0.37 -13.74 -8.44
C TYR A 57 0.48 -14.86 -9.50
N THR A 58 1.49 -15.72 -9.39
CA THR A 58 1.86 -16.68 -10.46
C THR A 58 1.33 -18.10 -10.25
N ASP A 59 0.97 -18.47 -9.01
CA ASP A 59 0.45 -19.79 -8.67
C ASP A 59 -1.03 -19.96 -9.04
N THR A 60 -1.30 -20.27 -10.32
CA THR A 60 -2.66 -20.45 -10.86
C THR A 60 -3.44 -21.63 -10.25
N ASN A 61 -2.77 -22.51 -9.50
CA ASN A 61 -3.40 -23.66 -8.86
C ASN A 61 -3.95 -23.34 -7.46
N SER A 62 -3.62 -22.18 -6.90
CA SER A 62 -4.12 -21.72 -5.61
C SER A 62 -5.52 -21.12 -5.74
N GLU A 63 -6.47 -21.61 -4.94
CA GLU A 63 -7.83 -21.03 -4.86
C GLU A 63 -7.79 -19.55 -4.44
N ARG A 64 -6.85 -19.16 -3.56
CA ARG A 64 -6.64 -17.76 -3.18
C ARG A 64 -6.26 -16.90 -4.40
N GLN A 65 -5.39 -17.41 -5.27
CA GLN A 65 -4.97 -16.68 -6.47
C GLN A 65 -6.09 -16.54 -7.49
N LYS A 66 -6.94 -17.56 -7.65
CA LYS A 66 -8.14 -17.44 -8.48
C LYS A 66 -9.10 -16.38 -7.95
N SER A 67 -9.27 -16.30 -6.63
CA SER A 67 -10.08 -15.27 -5.97
C SER A 67 -9.51 -13.86 -6.22
N VAL A 68 -8.20 -13.69 -6.02
CA VAL A 68 -7.49 -12.42 -6.24
C VAL A 68 -7.51 -12.00 -7.72
N GLU A 69 -7.32 -12.93 -8.66
CA GLU A 69 -7.42 -12.62 -10.09
C GLU A 69 -8.86 -12.22 -10.48
N HIS A 70 -9.88 -12.89 -9.93
CA HIS A 70 -11.28 -12.54 -10.16
C HIS A 70 -11.63 -11.15 -9.58
N PHE A 71 -11.09 -10.84 -8.41
CA PHE A 71 -11.18 -9.52 -7.79
C PHE A 71 -10.62 -8.44 -8.73
N TYR A 72 -9.37 -8.58 -9.17
CA TYR A 72 -8.71 -7.59 -10.03
C TYR A 72 -9.36 -7.50 -11.41
N LYS A 73 -9.81 -8.62 -11.97
CA LYS A 73 -10.65 -8.60 -13.18
C LYS A 73 -11.86 -7.68 -13.00
N THR A 74 -12.58 -7.85 -11.90
CA THR A 74 -13.79 -7.06 -11.62
C THR A 74 -13.45 -5.59 -11.39
N GLN A 75 -12.38 -5.30 -10.64
CA GLN A 75 -11.91 -3.93 -10.43
C GLN A 75 -11.57 -3.26 -11.76
N HIS A 76 -10.72 -3.87 -12.59
CA HIS A 76 -10.26 -3.28 -13.86
C HIS A 76 -11.39 -3.06 -14.85
N ILE A 77 -12.43 -3.89 -14.85
CA ILE A 77 -13.59 -3.72 -15.74
C ILE A 77 -14.45 -2.51 -15.32
N ASN A 78 -14.63 -2.31 -14.01
CA ASN A 78 -15.65 -1.40 -13.48
C ASN A 78 -15.13 -0.04 -13.02
N GLN A 79 -13.83 0.11 -12.77
CA GLN A 79 -13.21 1.40 -12.42
C GLN A 79 -13.03 2.26 -13.69
N SER A 80 -14.08 2.99 -14.05
CA SER A 80 -14.05 4.02 -15.11
C SER A 80 -13.95 5.44 -14.52
N LEU A 81 -13.59 6.40 -15.36
CA LEU A 81 -13.56 7.82 -15.01
C LEU A 81 -14.91 8.31 -14.45
N ASP A 82 -16.01 7.86 -15.04
CA ASP A 82 -17.36 8.24 -14.61
C ASP A 82 -17.71 7.60 -13.25
N PHE A 83 -17.34 6.34 -13.05
CA PHE A 83 -17.51 5.67 -11.75
C PHE A 83 -16.73 6.43 -10.66
N VAL A 84 -15.44 6.69 -10.87
CA VAL A 84 -14.59 7.39 -9.89
C VAL A 84 -15.15 8.77 -9.55
N LYS A 85 -15.58 9.55 -10.55
CA LYS A 85 -16.19 10.87 -10.31
C LYS A 85 -17.44 10.77 -9.46
N LYS A 86 -18.30 9.77 -9.73
CA LYS A 86 -19.51 9.53 -8.94
C LYS A 86 -19.15 9.19 -7.49
N MET A 87 -18.23 8.25 -7.28
CA MET A 87 -17.80 7.82 -5.95
C MET A 87 -17.21 8.97 -5.15
N ARG A 88 -16.27 9.72 -5.74
CA ARG A 88 -15.67 10.89 -5.09
C ARG A 88 -16.70 11.97 -4.75
N SER A 89 -17.71 12.20 -5.61
CA SER A 89 -18.80 13.14 -5.32
C SER A 89 -19.74 12.65 -4.22
N GLU A 90 -19.95 11.35 -4.09
CA GLU A 90 -20.84 10.75 -3.10
C GLU A 90 -20.18 10.70 -1.72
N TYR A 91 -18.96 10.17 -1.67
CA TYR A 91 -18.23 9.90 -0.45
C TYR A 91 -17.38 11.07 0.04
N GLY A 92 -17.00 12.00 -0.83
CA GLY A 92 -16.35 13.25 -0.43
C GLY A 92 -17.23 14.18 0.42
N LYS A 93 -18.52 13.86 0.58
CA LYS A 93 -19.42 14.58 1.49
C LYS A 93 -19.11 14.30 2.96
N LEU A 94 -18.50 13.15 3.27
CA LEU A 94 -18.20 12.69 4.62
C LEU A 94 -19.42 12.80 5.56
N ASP A 95 -20.50 12.11 5.18
CA ASP A 95 -21.82 12.20 5.81
C ASP A 95 -22.36 10.86 6.32
N LYS A 96 -21.51 9.83 6.42
CA LYS A 96 -21.89 8.49 6.85
C LYS A 96 -21.85 8.36 8.36
N MET A 97 -20.80 8.88 9.00
CA MET A 97 -20.61 8.73 10.44
C MET A 97 -19.80 9.87 11.05
N VAL A 98 -19.96 10.07 12.36
CA VAL A 98 -19.05 10.89 13.17
C VAL A 98 -18.43 9.99 14.22
N MET A 99 -17.11 9.84 14.16
CA MET A 99 -16.34 9.00 15.08
C MET A 99 -14.87 9.43 15.11
N ASN A 100 -14.14 9.03 16.14
CA ASN A 100 -12.70 9.24 16.23
C ASN A 100 -11.90 8.17 15.46
N ILE A 101 -10.61 8.43 15.22
CA ILE A 101 -9.73 7.49 14.49
C ILE A 101 -9.67 6.11 15.15
N TRP A 102 -9.62 6.05 16.48
CA TRP A 102 -9.48 4.77 17.19
C TRP A 102 -10.76 3.94 17.15
N GLU A 103 -11.93 4.58 17.23
CA GLU A 103 -13.22 3.92 16.97
C GLU A 103 -13.26 3.28 15.58
N CYS A 104 -12.69 3.97 14.56
CA CYS A 104 -12.54 3.40 13.23
C CYS A 104 -11.61 2.16 13.20
N CYS A 105 -10.49 2.21 13.91
CA CYS A 105 -9.59 1.05 14.05
C CYS A 105 -10.33 -0.15 14.67
N GLU A 106 -11.17 0.09 15.67
CA GLU A 106 -11.95 -0.96 16.34
C GLU A 106 -13.05 -1.53 15.42
N LEU A 107 -13.70 -0.71 14.58
CA LEU A 107 -14.69 -1.15 13.59
C LEU A 107 -14.09 -2.08 12.52
N LEU A 108 -12.85 -1.83 12.11
CA LEU A 108 -12.20 -2.64 11.07
C LEU A 108 -11.81 -4.05 11.51
N ASN A 109 -11.96 -4.39 12.80
CA ASN A 109 -11.81 -5.77 13.26
C ASN A 109 -12.76 -6.75 12.57
N GLU A 110 -13.87 -6.26 12.01
CA GLU A 110 -14.84 -7.08 11.28
C GLU A 110 -14.53 -7.24 9.78
N VAL A 111 -13.47 -6.61 9.27
CA VAL A 111 -13.13 -6.60 7.83
C VAL A 111 -11.93 -7.52 7.55
N VAL A 112 -12.08 -8.38 6.54
CA VAL A 112 -11.00 -9.19 5.95
C VAL A 112 -10.81 -8.74 4.50
N ASP A 113 -9.57 -8.39 4.12
CA ASP A 113 -9.22 -7.92 2.79
C ASP A 113 -9.08 -9.08 1.80
N GLU A 114 -9.96 -9.15 0.79
CA GLU A 114 -9.97 -10.21 -0.23
C GLU A 114 -8.88 -10.05 -1.30
N SER A 115 -8.26 -8.86 -1.40
CA SER A 115 -7.21 -8.58 -2.38
C SER A 115 -5.83 -8.98 -1.89
N ASP A 116 -5.64 -9.10 -0.58
CA ASP A 116 -4.36 -9.38 0.05
C ASP A 116 -3.99 -10.88 -0.10
N PRO A 117 -2.88 -11.25 -0.77
CA PRO A 117 -2.42 -12.63 -0.82
C PRO A 117 -1.66 -13.07 0.44
N ASP A 118 -1.33 -12.14 1.36
CA ASP A 118 -0.28 -12.30 2.36
C ASP A 118 -0.77 -12.41 3.82
N LEU A 119 -2.03 -12.07 4.15
CA LEU A 119 -2.54 -12.05 5.53
C LEU A 119 -4.05 -12.39 5.65
N ASP A 120 -4.47 -13.02 6.76
CA ASP A 120 -5.88 -13.30 7.13
C ASP A 120 -6.23 -12.81 8.55
N GLU A 121 -5.40 -11.92 9.13
CA GLU A 121 -5.57 -11.39 10.49
C GLU A 121 -6.56 -10.21 10.52
N PRO A 122 -7.17 -9.88 11.67
CA PRO A 122 -8.00 -8.69 11.81
C PRO A 122 -7.23 -7.43 11.40
N GLN A 123 -7.89 -6.54 10.68
CA GLN A 123 -7.25 -5.35 10.10
C GLN A 123 -6.51 -4.49 11.14
N ILE A 124 -6.98 -4.39 12.39
CA ILE A 124 -6.27 -3.63 13.44
C ILE A 124 -4.86 -4.15 13.70
N GLN A 125 -4.65 -5.47 13.57
CA GLN A 125 -3.34 -6.08 13.80
C GLN A 125 -2.37 -5.65 12.69
N HIS A 126 -2.82 -5.65 11.43
CA HIS A 126 -2.03 -5.12 10.31
C HIS A 126 -1.62 -3.65 10.52
N LEU A 127 -2.57 -2.80 10.92
CA LEU A 127 -2.31 -1.38 11.19
C LEU A 127 -1.25 -1.21 12.29
N LEU A 128 -1.38 -1.94 13.39
CA LEU A 128 -0.45 -1.87 14.53
C LEU A 128 0.91 -2.50 14.22
N GLN A 129 0.96 -3.59 13.46
CA GLN A 129 2.20 -4.22 13.02
C GLN A 129 3.02 -3.26 12.16
N SER A 130 2.38 -2.62 11.19
CA SER A 130 3.01 -1.61 10.34
C SER A 130 3.52 -0.44 11.16
N ALA A 131 2.67 0.11 12.04
CA ALA A 131 3.01 1.28 12.83
C ALA A 131 4.12 1.02 13.86
N GLU A 132 4.12 -0.13 14.55
CA GLU A 132 5.15 -0.48 15.52
C GLU A 132 6.47 -0.86 14.83
N ALA A 133 6.43 -1.47 13.64
CA ALA A 133 7.64 -1.76 12.86
C ALA A 133 8.32 -0.47 12.39
N ILE A 134 7.57 0.53 11.90
CA ILE A 134 8.11 1.85 11.58
C ILE A 134 8.68 2.51 12.83
N ARG A 135 7.95 2.46 13.95
CA ARG A 135 8.36 3.12 15.20
C ARG A 135 9.72 2.64 15.71
N LYS A 136 10.09 1.38 15.48
CA LYS A 136 11.41 0.84 15.81
C LYS A 136 12.53 1.50 15.00
N ASP A 137 12.33 1.64 13.70
CA ASP A 137 13.36 2.13 12.77
C ASP A 137 13.42 3.66 12.69
N TYR A 138 12.30 4.34 12.93
CA TYR A 138 12.13 5.80 12.82
C TYR A 138 11.54 6.43 14.09
N PRO A 139 12.12 6.22 15.29
CA PRO A 139 11.52 6.61 16.58
C PRO A 139 11.16 8.09 16.74
N ASN A 140 11.75 8.98 15.93
CA ASN A 140 11.50 10.42 15.96
C ASN A 140 10.44 10.90 14.95
N GLU A 141 9.95 10.03 14.05
CA GLU A 141 8.99 10.36 13.00
C GLU A 141 7.56 9.98 13.42
N ASP A 142 7.07 10.59 14.49
CA ASP A 142 5.78 10.21 15.08
C ASP A 142 4.57 10.36 14.13
N TRP A 143 4.63 11.29 13.18
CA TRP A 143 3.64 11.42 12.10
C TRP A 143 3.61 10.19 11.20
N LEU A 144 4.74 9.54 10.96
CA LEU A 144 4.85 8.35 10.12
C LEU A 144 4.28 7.13 10.84
N HIS A 145 4.46 7.05 12.16
CA HIS A 145 3.84 6.00 12.98
C HIS A 145 2.31 6.09 12.90
N LEU A 146 1.77 7.32 13.02
CA LEU A 146 0.34 7.53 12.89
C LEU A 146 -0.14 7.28 11.46
N THR A 147 0.60 7.72 10.45
CA THR A 147 0.30 7.47 9.03
C THR A 147 0.13 5.96 8.79
N ALA A 148 1.02 5.14 9.35
CA ALA A 148 0.90 3.69 9.24
C ALA A 148 -0.23 3.09 10.06
N LEU A 149 -0.60 3.67 11.19
CA LEU A 149 -1.81 3.22 11.90
C LEU A 149 -3.07 3.47 11.08
N ILE A 150 -3.11 4.54 10.27
CA ILE A 150 -4.37 5.00 9.65
C ILE A 150 -4.50 4.73 8.16
N HIS A 151 -3.44 4.31 7.46
CA HIS A 151 -3.41 4.20 6.00
C HIS A 151 -4.59 3.43 5.42
N ASP A 152 -4.97 2.35 6.09
CA ASP A 152 -5.99 1.40 5.65
C ASP A 152 -7.39 1.68 6.21
N LEU A 153 -7.58 2.79 6.95
CA LEU A 153 -8.86 3.08 7.59
C LEU A 153 -9.99 3.33 6.61
N GLY A 154 -9.67 3.66 5.35
CA GLY A 154 -10.68 3.82 4.31
C GLY A 154 -11.41 2.52 3.94
N LYS A 155 -10.92 1.36 4.41
CA LYS A 155 -11.58 0.06 4.23
C LYS A 155 -12.95 -0.04 4.90
N VAL A 156 -13.30 0.91 5.77
CA VAL A 156 -14.64 0.99 6.38
C VAL A 156 -15.75 1.12 5.34
N LEU A 157 -15.44 1.56 4.12
CA LEU A 157 -16.38 1.58 3.00
C LEU A 157 -17.04 0.22 2.70
N THR A 158 -16.40 -0.89 3.09
CA THR A 158 -16.98 -2.25 2.96
C THR A 158 -18.10 -2.52 3.97
N LEU A 159 -18.19 -1.74 5.04
CA LEU A 159 -19.17 -1.95 6.09
C LEU A 159 -20.53 -1.35 5.70
N PRO A 160 -21.66 -1.99 6.05
CA PRO A 160 -23.00 -1.52 5.69
C PRO A 160 -23.30 -0.06 6.07
N GLN A 161 -22.81 0.40 7.23
CA GLN A 161 -22.99 1.77 7.71
C GLN A 161 -22.25 2.83 6.87
N PHE A 162 -21.26 2.43 6.07
CA PHE A 162 -20.58 3.29 5.09
C PHE A 162 -21.02 3.00 3.65
N GLY A 163 -22.09 2.23 3.46
CA GLY A 163 -22.67 1.93 2.15
C GLY A 163 -22.38 0.51 1.63
N GLY A 164 -21.54 -0.27 2.32
CA GLY A 164 -21.33 -1.68 1.99
C GLY A 164 -20.80 -1.89 0.58
N LEU A 165 -19.81 -1.10 0.16
CA LEU A 165 -19.26 -1.18 -1.18
C LEU A 165 -18.62 -2.55 -1.41
N PRO A 166 -18.71 -3.09 -2.64
CA PRO A 166 -18.01 -4.31 -2.98
C PRO A 166 -16.49 -4.07 -2.86
N GLN A 167 -15.74 -5.10 -2.42
CA GLN A 167 -14.31 -4.95 -2.15
C GLN A 167 -13.51 -4.37 -3.33
N TRP A 168 -13.86 -4.69 -4.58
CA TRP A 168 -13.18 -4.15 -5.78
C TRP A 168 -13.25 -2.62 -5.90
N ALA A 169 -14.22 -1.99 -5.24
CA ALA A 169 -14.39 -0.54 -5.16
C ALA A 169 -13.80 0.06 -3.87
N VAL A 170 -13.04 -0.71 -3.10
CA VAL A 170 -12.47 -0.31 -1.80
C VAL A 170 -10.99 -0.67 -1.69
N VAL A 171 -10.61 -1.93 -1.90
CA VAL A 171 -9.24 -2.44 -1.68
C VAL A 171 -8.48 -2.67 -2.99
N GLY A 172 -7.25 -3.19 -2.88
CA GLY A 172 -6.39 -3.56 -4.00
C GLY A 172 -5.54 -2.41 -4.56
N ASP A 173 -4.58 -2.78 -5.41
CA ASP A 173 -3.71 -1.84 -6.10
C ASP A 173 -4.53 -0.79 -6.87
N THR A 174 -4.05 0.46 -6.89
CA THR A 174 -4.70 1.59 -7.54
C THR A 174 -3.99 2.02 -8.83
N PHE A 175 -4.73 2.69 -9.70
CA PHE A 175 -4.24 3.19 -10.99
C PHE A 175 -4.98 4.46 -11.43
N PRO A 176 -4.35 5.34 -12.23
CA PRO A 176 -5.03 6.51 -12.79
C PRO A 176 -6.14 6.11 -13.76
N VAL A 177 -7.32 6.73 -13.63
CA VAL A 177 -8.39 6.69 -14.64
C VAL A 177 -8.34 7.92 -15.53
N GLY A 178 -8.89 7.85 -16.74
CA GLY A 178 -8.90 8.99 -17.67
C GLY A 178 -7.58 9.21 -18.44
N CYS A 179 -6.61 8.28 -18.32
CA CYS A 179 -5.48 8.12 -19.22
C CYS A 179 -5.27 6.63 -19.55
N ALA A 180 -4.32 6.30 -20.43
CA ALA A 180 -4.03 4.92 -20.78
C ALA A 180 -3.60 4.10 -19.55
N PHE A 181 -4.08 2.86 -19.48
CA PHE A 181 -3.67 1.90 -18.45
C PHE A 181 -2.32 1.27 -18.81
N ASP A 182 -1.34 1.45 -17.94
CA ASP A 182 0.03 0.96 -18.11
C ASP A 182 0.14 -0.55 -17.87
N GLU A 183 1.01 -1.25 -18.61
CA GLU A 183 1.17 -2.71 -18.52
C GLU A 183 1.71 -3.18 -17.15
N SER A 184 2.25 -2.27 -16.34
CA SER A 184 2.68 -2.55 -14.96
C SER A 184 1.52 -2.77 -13.98
N ASN A 185 0.28 -2.45 -14.36
CA ASN A 185 -0.89 -2.79 -13.56
C ASN A 185 -1.02 -4.32 -13.46
N VAL A 186 -1.27 -4.83 -12.25
CA VAL A 186 -1.49 -6.27 -12.03
C VAL A 186 -2.62 -6.76 -12.93
N HIS A 187 -2.50 -7.95 -13.52
CA HIS A 187 -3.49 -8.51 -14.46
C HIS A 187 -4.00 -7.54 -15.56
N HIS A 188 -3.10 -6.72 -16.14
CA HIS A 188 -3.43 -5.69 -17.13
C HIS A 188 -4.35 -6.14 -18.28
N LYS A 189 -4.25 -7.41 -18.71
CA LYS A 189 -5.10 -8.02 -19.75
C LYS A 189 -6.60 -7.75 -19.59
N TYR A 190 -7.11 -7.58 -18.37
CA TYR A 190 -8.54 -7.34 -18.14
C TYR A 190 -9.00 -5.90 -18.44
N PHE A 191 -8.08 -4.94 -18.56
CA PHE A 191 -8.45 -3.58 -18.95
C PHE A 191 -9.06 -3.50 -20.34
N MET A 192 -8.79 -4.46 -21.24
CA MET A 192 -9.44 -4.50 -22.57
C MET A 192 -10.98 -4.57 -22.49
N GLU A 193 -11.52 -5.06 -21.37
CA GLU A 193 -12.96 -5.13 -21.10
C GLU A 193 -13.52 -3.84 -20.45
N ASN A 194 -12.67 -2.90 -20.02
CA ASN A 194 -13.09 -1.61 -19.46
C ASN A 194 -13.61 -0.67 -20.55
N ALA A 195 -14.73 0.01 -20.28
CA ALA A 195 -15.34 0.98 -21.19
C ALA A 195 -14.41 2.14 -21.59
N ASP A 196 -13.46 2.51 -20.74
CA ASP A 196 -12.52 3.60 -20.98
C ASP A 196 -11.28 3.19 -21.79
N PHE A 197 -10.99 1.89 -21.91
CA PHE A 197 -9.75 1.39 -22.53
C PHE A 197 -9.59 1.82 -24.00
N ASN A 198 -10.67 1.70 -24.77
CA ASN A 198 -10.69 2.09 -26.19
C ASN A 198 -11.25 3.50 -26.41
N ASN A 199 -11.50 4.27 -25.35
CA ASN A 199 -12.06 5.60 -25.48
C ASN A 199 -10.98 6.56 -26.00
N PRO A 200 -11.15 7.20 -27.19
CA PRO A 200 -10.12 8.04 -27.79
C PRO A 200 -9.78 9.29 -26.98
N LYS A 201 -10.60 9.65 -25.98
CA LYS A 201 -10.30 10.75 -25.05
C LYS A 201 -9.32 10.35 -23.95
N TYR A 202 -9.24 9.07 -23.62
CA TYR A 202 -8.53 8.56 -22.43
C TYR A 202 -7.37 7.64 -22.81
N ASN A 203 -7.42 6.96 -23.95
CA ASN A 203 -6.45 5.93 -24.34
C ASN A 203 -5.07 6.44 -24.79
N THR A 204 -4.71 7.70 -24.47
CA THR A 204 -3.37 8.24 -24.70
C THR A 204 -2.59 8.29 -23.38
N LYS A 205 -1.26 8.44 -23.47
CA LYS A 205 -0.35 8.45 -22.30
C LYS A 205 -0.79 9.42 -21.19
N THR A 206 -1.30 10.59 -21.56
CA THR A 206 -1.80 11.59 -20.60
C THR A 206 -3.32 11.66 -20.54
N GLY A 207 -4.03 11.19 -21.57
CA GLY A 207 -5.49 11.24 -21.62
C GLY A 207 -6.01 12.65 -21.40
N ILE A 208 -6.78 12.85 -20.32
CA ILE A 208 -7.33 14.15 -19.91
C ILE A 208 -6.36 15.05 -19.14
N TYR A 209 -5.18 14.55 -18.77
CA TYR A 209 -4.22 15.25 -17.93
C TYR A 209 -3.15 15.97 -18.75
N SER A 210 -2.51 16.95 -18.13
CA SER A 210 -1.26 17.55 -18.64
C SER A 210 -0.05 16.86 -18.01
N GLU A 211 1.07 16.83 -18.73
CA GLU A 211 2.34 16.34 -18.19
C GLU A 211 2.78 17.19 -16.98
N GLY A 212 3.27 16.53 -15.92
CA GLY A 212 3.68 17.17 -14.68
C GLY A 212 2.57 17.89 -13.92
N CYS A 213 1.29 17.51 -14.12
CA CYS A 213 0.16 18.16 -13.46
C CYS A 213 0.15 18.00 -11.94
N GLY A 214 0.93 17.08 -11.39
CA GLY A 214 0.83 16.68 -10.01
C GLY A 214 -0.22 15.59 -9.82
N LEU A 215 0.10 14.56 -9.04
CA LEU A 215 -0.82 13.45 -8.78
C LEU A 215 -2.07 13.91 -8.05
N GLU A 216 -2.01 15.03 -7.33
CA GLU A 216 -3.17 15.61 -6.65
C GLU A 216 -4.31 15.98 -7.61
N ASN A 217 -3.97 16.26 -8.87
CA ASN A 217 -4.89 16.60 -9.96
C ASN A 217 -5.28 15.38 -10.82
N VAL A 218 -4.77 14.20 -10.50
CA VAL A 218 -5.09 12.93 -11.18
C VAL A 218 -6.22 12.23 -10.42
N LEU A 219 -7.20 11.72 -11.16
CA LEU A 219 -8.21 10.83 -10.59
C LEU A 219 -7.66 9.41 -10.58
N MET A 220 -7.53 8.85 -9.39
CA MET A 220 -7.16 7.46 -9.16
C MET A 220 -8.41 6.58 -9.13
N SER A 221 -8.28 5.30 -9.45
CA SER A 221 -9.30 4.28 -9.17
C SER A 221 -9.78 4.42 -7.73
N TRP A 222 -11.09 4.43 -7.53
CA TRP A 222 -11.68 4.74 -6.23
C TRP A 222 -11.44 3.61 -5.22
N GLY A 223 -11.04 3.97 -4.01
CA GLY A 223 -10.78 3.01 -2.93
C GLY A 223 -10.44 3.68 -1.60
N HIS A 224 -9.91 2.86 -0.68
CA HIS A 224 -9.57 3.25 0.68
C HIS A 224 -8.51 4.37 0.75
N ASP A 225 -7.50 4.36 -0.13
CA ASP A 225 -6.49 5.43 -0.23
C ASP A 225 -7.13 6.82 -0.36
N ASP A 226 -7.95 6.99 -1.40
CA ASP A 226 -8.50 8.30 -1.78
C ASP A 226 -9.58 8.74 -0.78
N TYR A 227 -10.37 7.79 -0.25
CA TYR A 227 -11.34 8.08 0.79
C TYR A 227 -10.68 8.46 2.12
N MET A 228 -9.67 7.73 2.58
CA MET A 228 -8.97 8.08 3.82
C MET A 228 -8.20 9.39 3.69
N TYR A 229 -7.64 9.68 2.52
CA TYR A 229 -7.07 10.99 2.21
C TYR A 229 -8.12 12.11 2.34
N LEU A 230 -9.33 11.92 1.80
CA LEU A 230 -10.43 12.88 1.95
C LEU A 230 -10.83 13.06 3.42
N VAL A 231 -10.97 11.97 4.18
CA VAL A 231 -11.25 12.03 5.63
C VAL A 231 -10.18 12.87 6.33
N ALA A 232 -8.90 12.61 6.07
CA ALA A 232 -7.82 13.35 6.73
C ALA A 232 -7.78 14.82 6.33
N LYS A 233 -7.92 15.12 5.05
CA LYS A 233 -7.85 16.49 4.52
C LYS A 233 -9.04 17.34 4.97
N GLU A 234 -10.26 16.86 4.77
CA GLU A 234 -11.47 17.65 4.99
C GLU A 234 -11.80 17.82 6.48
N ASN A 235 -11.30 16.92 7.34
CA ASN A 235 -11.36 17.11 8.79
C ASN A 235 -10.21 17.96 9.34
N GLY A 236 -9.34 18.52 8.50
CA GLY A 236 -8.29 19.44 8.93
C GLY A 236 -7.16 18.76 9.73
N SER A 237 -6.77 17.54 9.35
CA SER A 237 -5.58 16.90 9.88
C SER A 237 -4.35 17.80 9.74
N THR A 238 -3.46 17.74 10.73
CA THR A 238 -2.16 18.44 10.70
C THR A 238 -1.02 17.51 10.32
N LEU A 239 -1.29 16.36 9.71
CA LEU A 239 -0.25 15.50 9.13
C LEU A 239 0.54 16.27 8.06
N PRO A 240 1.86 16.02 7.95
CA PRO A 240 2.66 16.63 6.88
C PRO A 240 2.22 16.10 5.50
N SER A 241 2.59 16.82 4.44
CA SER A 241 2.24 16.44 3.06
C SER A 241 2.69 15.03 2.71
N SER A 242 3.85 14.58 3.20
CA SER A 242 4.33 13.20 3.02
C SER A 242 3.41 12.14 3.65
N GLY A 243 2.81 12.43 4.81
CA GLY A 243 1.85 11.52 5.44
C GLY A 243 0.55 11.41 4.64
N LEU A 244 0.03 12.55 4.17
CA LEU A 244 -1.15 12.57 3.30
C LEU A 244 -0.89 11.91 1.94
N PHE A 245 0.32 12.07 1.40
CA PHE A 245 0.74 11.43 0.16
C PHE A 245 0.83 9.91 0.30
N ILE A 246 1.41 9.42 1.41
CA ILE A 246 1.43 7.99 1.71
C ILE A 246 0.01 7.43 1.74
N ILE A 247 -0.89 8.04 2.52
CA ILE A 247 -2.28 7.56 2.63
C ILE A 247 -2.94 7.47 1.25
N ARG A 248 -2.75 8.49 0.39
CA ARG A 248 -3.43 8.56 -0.91
C ARG A 248 -2.86 7.66 -2.00
N TYR A 249 -1.61 7.21 -1.88
CA TYR A 249 -0.92 6.53 -2.99
C TYR A 249 -0.18 5.26 -2.56
N HIS A 250 -0.40 4.73 -1.36
CA HIS A 250 0.27 3.52 -0.90
C HIS A 250 -0.17 2.26 -1.64
N SER A 251 -1.34 2.26 -2.25
CA SER A 251 -1.79 1.19 -3.14
C SER A 251 -1.34 1.43 -4.60
N PHE A 252 -0.66 2.53 -4.93
CA PHE A 252 -0.29 2.87 -6.31
C PHE A 252 1.00 2.15 -6.77
N TYR A 253 1.00 0.82 -6.68
CA TYR A 253 2.14 -0.05 -7.02
C TYR A 253 2.74 0.18 -8.42
N PRO A 254 1.95 0.41 -9.49
CA PRO A 254 2.50 0.79 -10.79
C PRO A 254 3.49 1.95 -10.71
N LEU A 255 3.24 2.95 -9.85
CA LEU A 255 4.16 4.06 -9.61
C LEU A 255 5.33 3.63 -8.71
N HIS A 256 5.08 3.28 -7.46
CA HIS A 256 6.14 3.14 -6.45
C HIS A 256 6.88 1.79 -6.48
N LYS A 257 6.48 0.86 -7.36
CA LYS A 257 7.21 -0.39 -7.60
C LYS A 257 7.76 -0.48 -9.01
N ALA A 258 6.99 -0.09 -10.03
CA ALA A 258 7.38 -0.22 -11.43
C ALA A 258 7.90 1.08 -12.08
N GLY A 259 7.72 2.24 -11.45
CA GLY A 259 8.14 3.54 -11.99
C GLY A 259 7.25 4.05 -13.14
N ALA A 260 6.06 3.48 -13.32
CA ALA A 260 5.07 3.96 -14.28
C ALA A 260 4.45 5.28 -13.83
N TYR A 261 3.78 5.98 -14.75
CA TYR A 261 3.05 7.23 -14.49
C TYR A 261 3.86 8.42 -13.96
N THR A 262 5.19 8.33 -13.92
CA THR A 262 6.09 9.42 -13.48
C THR A 262 5.96 10.71 -14.31
N HIS A 263 5.43 10.64 -15.52
CA HIS A 263 5.11 11.80 -16.35
C HIS A 263 3.97 12.66 -15.81
N LEU A 264 3.16 12.17 -14.87
CA LEU A 264 2.10 12.96 -14.22
C LEU A 264 2.59 13.67 -12.94
N MET A 265 3.73 13.26 -12.39
CA MET A 265 4.24 13.77 -11.12
C MET A 265 4.82 15.19 -11.23
N ASN A 266 4.55 16.01 -10.21
CA ASN A 266 5.25 17.27 -9.99
C ASN A 266 6.49 17.05 -9.07
N GLU A 267 7.19 18.13 -8.67
CA GLU A 267 8.36 18.01 -7.79
C GLU A 267 8.01 17.60 -6.35
N GLU A 268 6.85 18.02 -5.83
CA GLU A 268 6.40 17.64 -4.49
C GLU A 268 6.09 16.13 -4.42
N ASP A 269 5.48 15.57 -5.46
CA ASP A 269 5.24 14.13 -5.58
C ASP A 269 6.54 13.33 -5.53
N LYS A 270 7.60 13.82 -6.19
CA LYS A 270 8.91 13.15 -6.23
C LYS A 270 9.57 13.12 -4.85
N GLU A 271 9.44 14.19 -4.07
CA GLU A 271 9.95 14.23 -2.70
C GLU A 271 9.14 13.33 -1.77
N ASN A 272 7.81 13.35 -1.88
CA ASN A 272 6.94 12.49 -1.07
C ASN A 272 7.05 11.00 -1.43
N LEU A 273 7.36 10.67 -2.68
CA LEU A 273 7.58 9.29 -3.13
C LEU A 273 8.72 8.60 -2.34
N LYS A 274 9.74 9.35 -1.90
CA LYS A 274 10.82 8.81 -1.05
C LYS A 274 10.27 8.27 0.27
N TRP A 275 9.36 8.99 0.89
CA TRP A 275 8.68 8.56 2.12
C TRP A 275 7.71 7.41 1.88
N LEU A 276 7.05 7.39 0.72
CA LEU A 276 6.21 6.26 0.34
C LEU A 276 7.01 4.96 0.20
N HIS A 277 8.21 5.00 -0.40
CA HIS A 277 9.08 3.82 -0.44
C HIS A 277 9.50 3.34 0.95
N VAL A 278 9.75 4.27 1.88
CA VAL A 278 10.01 3.92 3.29
C VAL A 278 8.79 3.22 3.89
N PHE A 279 7.60 3.82 3.77
CA PHE A 279 6.35 3.27 4.29
C PHE A 279 6.04 1.86 3.74
N ASN A 280 6.11 1.68 2.42
CA ASN A 280 5.72 0.43 1.74
C ASN A 280 6.51 -0.78 2.23
N LYS A 281 7.75 -0.60 2.70
CA LYS A 281 8.52 -1.67 3.34
C LYS A 281 7.75 -2.26 4.53
N TYR A 282 7.18 -1.40 5.37
CA TYR A 282 6.55 -1.84 6.61
C TYR A 282 5.13 -2.33 6.38
N ASP A 283 4.36 -1.67 5.51
CA ASP A 283 3.04 -2.14 5.10
C ASP A 283 3.10 -3.59 4.55
N LEU A 284 4.06 -3.86 3.65
CA LEU A 284 4.16 -5.19 3.05
C LEU A 284 4.79 -6.23 4.00
N TYR A 285 5.94 -5.91 4.61
CA TYR A 285 6.77 -6.91 5.25
C TYR A 285 6.50 -7.10 6.75
N SER A 286 5.75 -6.20 7.40
CA SER A 286 5.42 -6.34 8.84
C SER A 286 4.28 -7.32 9.11
N LYS A 287 3.55 -7.73 8.07
CA LYS A 287 2.44 -8.70 8.13
C LYS A 287 2.87 -9.99 8.80
N SER A 288 2.32 -10.26 9.98
CA SER A 288 2.78 -11.33 10.86
C SER A 288 1.63 -12.03 11.57
N LYS A 289 1.85 -13.29 11.95
CA LYS A 289 0.98 -14.05 12.86
C LYS A 289 1.14 -13.62 14.32
N VAL A 290 2.17 -12.85 14.65
CA VAL A 290 2.42 -12.35 16.00
C VAL A 290 1.62 -11.07 16.23
N HIS A 291 0.69 -11.12 17.17
CA HIS A 291 -0.17 -9.98 17.49
C HIS A 291 0.55 -8.93 18.34
N VAL A 292 0.21 -7.67 18.09
CA VAL A 292 0.57 -6.55 18.94
C VAL A 292 -0.42 -6.47 20.10
N ASP A 293 0.11 -6.27 21.31
CA ASP A 293 -0.70 -6.02 22.51
C ASP A 293 -1.36 -4.63 22.39
N VAL A 294 -2.63 -4.64 21.98
CA VAL A 294 -3.42 -3.43 21.68
C VAL A 294 -3.50 -2.52 22.90
N GLU A 295 -3.78 -3.06 24.08
CA GLU A 295 -3.95 -2.26 25.30
C GLU A 295 -2.65 -1.58 25.73
N LYS A 296 -1.51 -2.24 25.50
CA LYS A 296 -0.19 -1.68 25.78
C LYS A 296 0.15 -0.49 24.87
N VAL A 297 -0.20 -0.56 23.58
CA VAL A 297 0.18 0.47 22.59
C VAL A 297 -0.87 1.56 22.40
N LYS A 298 -2.14 1.28 22.73
CA LYS A 298 -3.27 2.21 22.58
C LYS A 298 -3.01 3.59 23.20
N PRO A 299 -2.47 3.74 24.43
CA PRO A 299 -2.20 5.07 24.99
C PRO A 299 -1.25 5.92 24.14
N TYR A 300 -0.24 5.29 23.53
CA TYR A 300 0.69 5.98 22.65
C TYR A 300 0.00 6.48 21.37
N TYR A 301 -0.72 5.61 20.68
CA TYR A 301 -1.40 5.99 19.43
C TYR A 301 -2.54 6.97 19.64
N MET A 302 -3.30 6.85 20.73
CA MET A 302 -4.29 7.85 21.14
C MET A 302 -3.66 9.24 21.32
N SER A 303 -2.43 9.32 21.85
CA SER A 303 -1.73 10.60 21.97
C SER A 303 -1.34 11.20 20.62
N LEU A 304 -0.99 10.37 19.63
CA LEU A 304 -0.70 10.81 18.26
C LEU A 304 -1.97 11.25 17.54
N ILE A 305 -3.06 10.49 17.66
CA ILE A 305 -4.37 10.85 17.12
C ILE A 305 -4.77 12.24 17.62
N LYS A 306 -4.70 12.47 18.93
CA LYS A 306 -5.00 13.77 19.54
C LYS A 306 -4.07 14.90 19.05
N LYS A 307 -2.82 14.58 18.71
CA LYS A 307 -1.85 15.57 18.19
C LYS A 307 -2.18 15.99 16.76
N TYR A 308 -2.62 15.06 15.92
CA TYR A 308 -2.72 15.27 14.46
C TYR A 308 -4.14 15.40 13.92
N PHE A 309 -5.16 15.06 14.70
CA PHE A 309 -6.56 15.10 14.29
C PHE A 309 -7.45 15.74 15.35
N PRO A 310 -8.57 16.37 14.94
CA PRO A 310 -9.66 16.66 15.85
C PRO A 310 -10.19 15.39 16.52
N GLU A 311 -10.82 15.55 17.68
CA GLU A 311 -11.38 14.42 18.44
C GLU A 311 -12.49 13.69 17.65
N ASN A 312 -13.39 14.44 17.01
CA ASN A 312 -14.48 13.88 16.21
C ASN A 312 -14.24 14.19 14.73
N LEU A 313 -14.24 13.14 13.91
CA LEU A 313 -14.11 13.27 12.46
C LEU A 313 -15.41 12.88 11.79
N ARG A 314 -15.67 13.54 10.66
CA ARG A 314 -16.70 13.15 9.70
C ARG A 314 -16.12 12.13 8.73
N TRP A 315 -16.83 11.03 8.57
CA TRP A 315 -16.53 9.93 7.66
C TRP A 315 -17.66 9.80 6.64
#